data_AF-A0A2U3CVU0-F1
#
_entry.id   AF-A0A2U3CVU0-F1
#
_cell.length_a   1.000
_cell.length_b   1.000
_cell.length_c   1.000
_cell.angle_alpha   90.00
_cell.angle_beta   90.00
_cell.angle_gamma   90.00
#
_symmetry.space_group_name_H-M   'P 1'
#
loop_
_entity.id
_entity.type
_entity.pdbx_description
1 polymer ?
#
loop_
_entity_poly.entity_id
_entity_poly.type
_entity_poly.pdbx_seq_one_letter_code
_entity_poly.pdbx_strand_id
1 'polypeptide(L)' 'MNGSPIEIDVWVDVYDVIKAFNVTSGPMQHALKKVLCAGERGHKDLLEDLNDIIASVEREIEMVKEGK' A
#
# COMPACT_ATOMS: atom_id res chain seq x y z
N MET A 1 15.27 17.67 34.90
CA MET A 1 15.75 16.88 33.74
C MET A 1 14.65 16.93 32.70
N ASN A 2 14.83 17.74 31.65
CA ASN A 2 13.87 17.81 30.55
C ASN A 2 14.31 16.75 29.55
N GLY A 3 13.75 15.54 29.64
CA GLY A 3 14.04 14.47 28.70
C GLY A 3 13.52 14.86 27.32
N SER A 4 14.42 14.97 26.33
CA SER A 4 14.00 15.06 24.93
C SER A 4 13.15 13.83 24.58
N PRO A 5 12.14 13.97 23.70
CA PRO A 5 11.36 12.83 23.25
C PRO A 5 12.28 11.72 22.71
N ILE A 6 12.02 10.49 23.11
CA ILE A 6 12.68 9.32 22.52
C ILE A 6 12.03 9.11 21.15
N GLU A 7 12.81 9.29 20.09
CA GLU A 7 12.40 8.93 18.74
C GLU A 7 12.57 7.41 18.56
N ILE A 8 11.50 6.74 18.17
CA ILE A 8 11.50 5.29 17.88
C ILE A 8 11.25 5.15 16.39
N ASP A 9 12.23 4.58 15.67
CA ASP A 9 12.07 4.17 14.28
C ASP A 9 11.69 2.68 14.23
N VAL A 10 10.76 2.32 13.34
CA VAL A 10 10.27 0.95 13.17
C VAL A 10 10.31 0.58 11.69
N TRP A 11 11.13 -0.42 11.39
CA TRP A 11 11.18 -1.02 10.06
C TRP A 11 10.01 -1.98 9.87
N VAL A 12 9.20 -1.72 8.85
CA VAL A 12 8.02 -2.52 8.53
C VAL A 12 8.13 -3.03 7.08
N ASP A 13 8.03 -4.34 6.90
CA ASP A 13 7.92 -4.94 5.57
C ASP A 13 6.46 -4.85 5.08
N VAL A 14 6.27 -4.29 3.89
CA VAL A 14 4.94 -4.10 3.28
C VAL A 14 4.20 -5.44 3.08
N TYR A 15 4.91 -6.53 2.79
CA TYR A 15 4.33 -7.86 2.66
C TYR A 15 3.86 -8.42 4.01
N ASP A 16 4.55 -8.08 5.11
CA ASP A 16 4.08 -8.44 6.45
C ASP A 16 2.81 -7.67 6.82
N VAL A 17 2.67 -6.41 6.42
CA VAL A 17 1.42 -5.66 6.58
C VAL A 17 0.28 -6.31 5.80
N ILE A 18 0.51 -6.65 4.53
CA ILE A 18 -0.48 -7.35 3.70
C ILE A 18 -0.95 -8.65 4.37
N LYS A 19 0.00 -9.41 4.90
CA LYS A 19 -0.27 -10.67 5.60
C LYS A 19 -1.01 -10.44 6.92
N ALA A 20 -0.59 -9.46 7.71
CA ALA A 20 -1.18 -9.14 9.00
C ALA A 20 -2.65 -8.70 8.90
N PHE A 21 -2.99 -7.95 7.85
CA PHE A 21 -4.37 -7.52 7.57
C PHE A 21 -5.15 -8.53 6.72
N ASN A 22 -4.56 -9.69 6.40
CA ASN A 22 -5.16 -10.73 5.58
C ASN A 22 -5.74 -10.20 4.26
N VAL A 23 -5.00 -9.30 3.58
CA VAL A 23 -5.39 -8.77 2.28
C VAL A 23 -5.14 -9.84 1.23
N THR A 24 -6.19 -10.52 0.78
CA THR A 24 -6.09 -11.67 -0.14
C THR A 24 -6.29 -11.29 -1.61
N SER A 25 -7.01 -10.20 -1.88
CA SER A 25 -7.21 -9.72 -3.24
C SER A 25 -5.88 -9.25 -3.87
N GLY A 26 -5.56 -9.80 -5.04
CA GLY A 26 -4.40 -9.37 -5.83
C GLY A 26 -4.42 -7.86 -6.12
N PRO A 27 -5.50 -7.31 -6.71
CA PRO A 27 -5.63 -5.87 -6.93
C PRO A 27 -5.44 -5.04 -5.65
N MET A 28 -6.03 -5.45 -4.53
CA MET A 28 -5.87 -4.74 -3.25
C MET A 28 -4.46 -4.82 -2.69
N GLN A 29 -3.75 -5.95 -2.85
CA GLN A 29 -2.33 -6.04 -2.51
C GLN A 29 -1.49 -5.09 -3.38
N HIS A 30 -1.78 -4.98 -4.67
CA HIS A 30 -1.10 -4.05 -5.56
C HIS A 30 -1.36 -2.58 -5.21
N ALA A 31 -2.59 -2.24 -4.81
CA ALA A 31 -2.95 -0.91 -4.33
C ALA A 31 -2.23 -0.59 -3.01
N LEU A 32 -2.31 -1.48 -2.00
CA LEU A 32 -1.76 -1.23 -0.67
C LEU A 32 -0.24 -1.02 -0.70
N LYS A 33 0.50 -1.79 -1.51
CA LYS A 33 1.95 -1.59 -1.69
C LYS A 33 2.30 -0.20 -2.22
N LYS A 34 1.43 0.39 -3.05
CA LYS A 34 1.64 1.73 -3.61
C LYS A 34 1.19 2.79 -2.61
N VAL A 35 0.08 2.60 -1.90
CA VAL A 35 -0.39 3.53 -0.87
C VAL A 35 0.66 3.70 0.24
N LEU A 36 1.32 2.63 0.67
CA LEU A 36 2.30 2.67 1.76
C LEU A 36 3.66 3.29 1.36
N CYS A 37 4.00 3.32 0.07
CA CYS A 37 5.34 3.71 -0.41
C CYS A 37 5.30 4.59 -1.67
N ALA A 38 4.24 5.39 -1.86
CA ALA A 38 4.01 6.13 -3.11
C ALA A 38 5.14 7.12 -3.40
N GLY A 39 5.66 7.12 -4.63
CA GLY A 39 6.77 7.98 -5.05
C GLY A 39 8.15 7.51 -4.58
N GLU A 40 8.23 6.43 -3.82
CA GLU A 40 9.49 5.82 -3.36
C GLU A 40 9.76 4.46 -4.02
N ARG A 41 8.95 4.07 -5.01
CA ARG A 41 9.03 2.77 -5.70
C ARG A 41 9.93 2.83 -6.94
N GLY A 42 11.24 2.92 -6.73
CA GLY A 42 12.23 2.85 -7.80
C GLY A 42 12.24 4.09 -8.70
N HIS A 43 12.07 3.90 -10.02
CA HIS A 43 12.12 5.00 -11.02
C HIS A 43 10.76 5.67 -11.31
N LYS A 44 9.68 5.25 -10.63
CA LYS A 44 8.34 5.77 -10.88
C LYS A 44 8.09 7.09 -10.16
N ASP A 45 7.28 7.93 -10.78
CA ASP A 45 6.77 9.19 -10.23
C ASP A 45 5.57 8.92 -9.30
N LEU A 46 5.41 9.74 -8.25
CA LEU A 46 4.25 9.76 -7.37
C LEU A 46 2.92 9.76 -8.15
N LEU A 47 2.81 10.55 -9.22
CA LEU A 47 1.60 10.60 -10.04
C LEU A 47 1.31 9.26 -10.72
N GLU A 48 2.34 8.54 -11.16
CA GLU A 48 2.18 7.20 -11.73
C GLU A 48 1.67 6.22 -10.67
N ASP A 49 2.23 6.25 -9.45
CA ASP A 49 1.77 5.40 -8.35
C ASP A 49 0.31 5.71 -7.97
N LEU A 50 -0.10 6.99 -7.95
CA LEU A 50 -1.48 7.39 -7.67
C LEU A 50 -2.46 6.85 -8.72
N ASN A 51 -2.11 6.96 -10.01
CA ASN A 51 -2.93 6.40 -11.09
C ASN A 51 -2.99 4.87 -11.04
N ASP A 52 -1.87 4.21 -10.73
CA ASP A 52 -1.81 2.77 -10.57
C ASP A 52 -2.63 2.27 -9.36
N ILE A 53 -2.76 3.07 -8.29
CA ILE A 53 -3.65 2.78 -7.15
C ILE A 53 -5.10 2.80 -7.62
N ILE A 54 -5.51 3.87 -8.32
CA ILE A 54 -6.88 4.01 -8.85
C ILE A 54 -7.23 2.80 -9.72
N ALA A 55 -6.39 2.47 -10.70
CA ALA A 55 -6.62 1.33 -11.59
C ALA A 55 -6.72 -0.01 -10.83
N SER A 56 -5.93 -0.19 -9.78
CA SER A 56 -5.99 -1.41 -8.94
C SER A 56 -7.31 -1.50 -8.17
N VAL A 57 -7.81 -0.38 -7.63
CA VAL A 57 -9.09 -0.35 -6.91
C VAL A 57 -10.28 -0.50 -7.86
N GLU A 58 -10.23 0.12 -9.04
CA GLU A 58 -11.24 -0.07 -10.09
C GLU A 58 -11.38 -1.55 -10.47
N ARG A 59 -10.24 -2.25 -10.62
CA ARG A 59 -10.26 -3.69 -10.91
C ARG A 59 -10.88 -4.51 -9.79
N GLU A 60 -10.63 -4.16 -8.53
CA GLU A 60 -11.29 -4.82 -7.40
C GLU A 60 -12.81 -4.65 -7.46
N ILE A 61 -13.27 -3.43 -7.74
CA ILE A 61 -14.70 -3.13 -7.87
C ILE A 61 -15.33 -3.96 -9.00
N GLU A 62 -14.65 -4.12 -10.13
CA GLU A 62 -15.11 -5.00 -11.21
C GLU A 62 -15.23 -6.45 -10.75
N MET A 63 -14.23 -6.99 -10.05
CA MET A 63 -14.25 -8.37 -9.55
C MET A 63 -15.40 -8.60 -8.56
N VAL A 64 -15.63 -7.65 -7.66
CA VAL A 64 -16.77 -7.68 -6.72
C VAL A 64 -18.11 -7.68 -7.47
N LYS A 65 -18.24 -6.88 -8.55
CA LYS A 65 -19.44 -6.86 -9.39
C LYS A 65 -19.62 -8.15 -10.19
N GLU A 66 -18.53 -8.80 -10.60
CA GLU A 66 -18.54 -10.11 -11.26
C GLU A 66 -18.91 -11.26 -10.29
N GLY A 67 -19.03 -10.99 -8.99
CA GLY A 67 -19.31 -12.00 -7.96
C GLY A 67 -18.13 -12.91 -7.67
N LYS A 68 -16.91 -12.42 -7.90
CA LYS A 68 -15.65 -13.11 -7.58
C LYS A 68 -15.13 -12.74 -6.20
#